data_AF-A0A1R4GU53-F1
#
_entry.id   AF-A0A1R4GU53-F1
#
_cell.length_a   1.000
_cell.length_b   1.000
_cell.length_c   1.000
_cell.angle_alpha   90.00
_cell.angle_beta   90.00
_cell.angle_gamma   90.00
#
_symmetry.space_group_name_H-M   'P 1'
#
loop_
_entity.id
_entity.type
_entity.pdbx_description
1 polymer ?
#
loop_
_entity_poly.entity_id
_entity_poly.type
_entity_poly.pdbx_seq_one_letter_code
_entity_poly.pdbx_strand_id
1 'polypeptide(L)'
;MSRRAKSLTPPSPILPPEQVDALLIDLNGELGALGGSFGRGPWAAAGGRSGGRLGAKLFTRIVGDSRELRLPLSPDSFVLVRDSFRTTIEADLHRGLAVGIVPSGALSMNPAVVQARWRGADLLLTAHANEGLIGQRTAERALDHVEETIRTAA
;
A
#
# COMPACT_ATOMS: atom_id res chain seq x y z
N MET A 1 -10.57 6.18 17.87
CA MET A 1 -9.47 5.29 17.43
C MET A 1 -10.05 4.02 16.83
N SER A 2 -9.60 3.61 15.63
CA SER A 2 -10.07 2.42 14.92
C SER A 2 -9.61 1.14 15.65
N ARG A 3 -10.54 0.22 15.96
CA ARG A 3 -10.16 -1.08 16.58
C ARG A 3 -9.42 -2.02 15.62
N ARG A 4 -9.44 -1.73 14.32
CA ARG A 4 -8.85 -2.57 13.25
C ARG A 4 -7.33 -2.61 13.25
N ALA A 5 -6.69 -1.54 13.73
CA ALA A 5 -5.27 -1.32 13.55
C ALA A 5 -4.41 -1.66 14.78
N LYS A 6 -4.96 -2.30 15.83
CA LYS A 6 -4.18 -2.52 17.06
C LYS A 6 -2.90 -3.36 16.83
N SER A 7 -2.92 -4.22 15.82
CA SER A 7 -1.79 -5.02 15.40
C SER A 7 -1.98 -5.42 13.94
N LEU A 8 -0.93 -5.32 13.13
CA LEU A 8 -0.91 -5.82 11.75
C LEU A 8 -0.19 -7.16 11.69
N THR A 9 -0.62 -8.02 10.78
CA THR A 9 0.05 -9.29 10.49
C THR A 9 0.31 -9.37 8.99
N PRO A 10 1.59 -9.40 8.56
CA PRO A 10 2.81 -9.19 9.36
C PRO A 10 2.89 -7.76 9.95
N PRO A 11 3.72 -7.53 10.98
CA PRO A 11 3.88 -6.20 11.57
C PRO A 11 4.47 -5.22 10.56
N SER A 12 4.01 -3.98 10.62
CA SER A 12 4.52 -2.87 9.81
C SER A 12 5.92 -2.47 10.27
N PRO A 13 6.96 -2.53 9.42
CA PRO A 13 8.35 -2.36 9.84
C PRO A 13 8.80 -0.89 9.95
N ILE A 14 8.02 0.05 9.42
CA ILE A 14 8.35 1.49 9.38
C ILE A 14 7.22 2.30 10.01
N LEU A 15 6.00 2.18 9.47
CA LEU A 15 4.86 2.97 9.92
C LEU A 15 4.16 2.31 11.12
N PRO A 16 3.60 3.10 12.05
CA PRO A 16 2.67 2.58 13.05
C PRO A 16 1.41 1.98 12.38
N PRO A 17 0.83 0.89 12.94
CA PRO A 17 -0.39 0.28 12.42
C PRO A 17 -1.56 1.24 12.17
N GLU A 18 -1.76 2.20 13.06
CA GLU A 18 -2.82 3.22 12.95
C GLU A 18 -2.62 4.15 11.76
N GLN A 19 -1.37 4.45 11.40
CA GLN A 19 -1.04 5.27 10.25
C GLN A 19 -1.29 4.48 8.95
N VAL A 20 -0.97 3.19 8.93
CA VAL A 20 -1.30 2.31 7.80
C VAL A 20 -2.82 2.21 7.60
N ASP A 21 -3.60 2.02 8.66
CA ASP A 21 -5.07 1.98 8.58
C ASP A 21 -5.64 3.31 8.06
N ALA A 22 -5.13 4.44 8.55
CA ALA A 22 -5.54 5.76 8.08
C ALA A 22 -5.26 5.96 6.59
N LEU A 23 -4.05 5.63 6.12
CA LEU A 23 -3.68 5.70 4.71
C LEU A 23 -4.60 4.84 3.83
N LEU A 24 -4.85 3.59 4.22
CA LEU A 24 -5.70 2.68 3.44
C LEU A 24 -7.16 3.14 3.40
N ILE A 25 -7.68 3.72 4.48
CA ILE A 25 -9.02 4.33 4.51
C ILE A 25 -9.09 5.55 3.60
N ASP A 26 -8.06 6.40 3.63
CA ASP A 26 -7.99 7.62 2.82
C ASP A 26 -7.96 7.30 1.33
N LEU A 27 -7.13 6.32 0.93
CA LEU A 27 -7.02 5.84 -0.45
C LEU A 27 -8.35 5.26 -0.98
N ASN A 28 -9.10 4.52 -0.14
CA ASN A 28 -10.44 4.07 -0.50
C ASN A 28 -11.44 5.24 -0.63
N GLY A 29 -11.26 6.30 0.17
CA GLY A 29 -11.99 7.55 0.00
C GLY A 29 -11.70 8.22 -1.34
N GLU A 30 -10.45 8.28 -1.78
CA GLU A 30 -10.09 8.85 -3.07
C GLU A 30 -10.70 8.08 -4.24
N LEU A 31 -10.68 6.74 -4.18
CA LEU A 31 -11.35 5.89 -5.16
C LEU A 31 -12.87 6.09 -5.16
N GLY A 32 -13.49 6.22 -3.98
CA GLY A 32 -14.90 6.54 -3.87
C GLY A 32 -15.24 7.91 -4.46
N ALA A 33 -14.37 8.91 -4.27
CA ALA A 33 -14.52 10.24 -4.85
C ALA A 33 -14.47 10.21 -6.38
N LEU A 34 -13.49 9.48 -6.94
CA LEU A 34 -13.38 9.23 -8.37
C LEU A 34 -14.65 8.57 -8.92
N GLY A 35 -15.12 7.48 -8.30
CA GLY A 35 -16.36 6.81 -8.70
C GLY A 35 -17.61 7.70 -8.63
N GLY A 36 -17.73 8.54 -7.59
CA GLY A 36 -18.82 9.51 -7.46
C GLY A 36 -18.77 10.63 -8.50
N SER A 37 -17.57 11.09 -8.87
CA SER A 37 -17.36 12.15 -9.86
C SER A 37 -17.76 11.74 -11.28
N PHE A 38 -17.56 10.46 -11.64
CA PHE A 38 -17.94 9.89 -12.94
C PHE A 38 -19.46 9.90 -13.20
N GLY A 39 -20.30 10.17 -12.20
CA GLY A 39 -21.76 10.13 -12.33
C GLY A 39 -22.48 11.47 -12.32
N ARG A 40 -22.14 12.42 -11.41
CA ARG A 40 -23.08 13.51 -11.04
C ARG A 40 -22.44 14.83 -10.50
N GLY A 41 -21.18 15.13 -10.86
CA GLY A 41 -20.54 16.41 -10.51
C GLY A 41 -19.89 16.47 -9.11
N PRO A 42 -19.44 17.65 -8.64
CA PRO A 42 -18.56 17.80 -7.47
C PRO A 42 -19.19 17.36 -6.14
N TRP A 43 -20.50 17.55 -5.96
CA TRP A 43 -21.23 17.07 -4.78
C TRP A 43 -21.24 15.54 -4.67
N ALA A 44 -21.26 14.84 -5.82
CA ALA A 44 -21.18 13.39 -5.85
C ALA A 44 -19.77 12.86 -5.53
N ALA A 45 -18.72 13.64 -5.82
CA ALA A 45 -17.36 13.30 -5.41
C ALA A 45 -17.17 13.36 -3.88
N ALA A 46 -17.75 14.36 -3.21
CA ALA A 46 -17.72 14.47 -1.75
C ALA A 46 -18.48 13.31 -1.06
N GLY A 47 -19.67 12.98 -1.59
CA GLY A 47 -20.44 11.81 -1.14
C GLY A 47 -19.70 10.50 -1.38
N GLY A 48 -19.10 10.34 -2.56
CA GLY A 48 -18.27 9.19 -2.93
C GLY A 48 -17.06 9.03 -2.01
N ARG A 49 -16.37 10.12 -1.66
CA ARG A 49 -15.25 10.09 -0.71
C ARG A 49 -15.67 9.57 0.66
N SER A 50 -16.74 10.14 1.20
CA SER A 50 -17.26 9.75 2.50
C SER A 50 -17.73 8.30 2.51
N GLY A 51 -18.43 7.89 1.45
CA GLY A 51 -18.87 6.52 1.22
C GLY A 51 -17.70 5.53 1.12
N GLY A 52 -16.64 5.86 0.38
CA GLY A 52 -15.44 5.03 0.25
C GLY A 52 -14.72 4.83 1.58
N ARG A 53 -14.54 5.91 2.37
CA ARG A 53 -13.95 5.82 3.72
C ARG A 53 -14.79 4.96 4.65
N LEU A 54 -16.11 5.15 4.63
CA LEU A 54 -17.04 4.39 5.47
C LEU A 54 -17.06 2.91 5.06
N GLY A 55 -17.10 2.65 3.75
CA GLY A 55 -17.08 1.31 3.19
C GLY A 55 -15.80 0.55 3.56
N ALA A 56 -14.64 1.21 3.48
CA ALA A 56 -13.40 0.67 3.99
C ALA A 56 -13.53 0.30 5.48
N LYS A 57 -14.02 1.20 6.33
CA LYS A 57 -14.15 0.92 7.77
C LYS A 57 -15.07 -0.24 8.11
N LEU A 58 -16.19 -0.39 7.39
CA LEU A 58 -17.27 -1.33 7.74
C LEU A 58 -17.18 -2.67 7.02
N PHE A 59 -16.65 -2.70 5.80
CA PHE A 59 -16.74 -3.88 4.92
C PHE A 59 -15.39 -4.44 4.50
N THR A 60 -14.29 -3.88 4.99
CA THR A 60 -12.96 -4.44 4.75
C THR A 60 -12.23 -4.77 6.05
N ARG A 61 -11.24 -5.63 5.93
CA ARG A 61 -10.21 -5.89 6.94
C ARG A 61 -8.85 -5.57 6.36
N ILE A 62 -7.91 -5.21 7.22
CA ILE A 62 -6.51 -5.07 6.80
C ILE A 62 -5.92 -6.47 6.69
N VAL A 63 -5.38 -6.79 5.53
CA VAL A 63 -4.54 -7.95 5.30
C VAL A 63 -3.12 -7.48 5.01
N GLY A 64 -2.14 -8.34 5.25
CA GLY A 64 -0.78 -8.03 4.86
C GLY A 64 0.00 -9.28 4.48
N ASP A 65 1.15 -9.02 3.84
CA ASP A 65 2.12 -10.03 3.45
C ASP A 65 3.53 -9.45 3.52
N SER A 66 4.55 -10.30 3.59
CA SER A 66 5.96 -9.87 3.67
C SER A 66 6.87 -10.82 2.91
N ARG A 67 7.91 -10.26 2.28
CA ARG A 67 8.96 -11.01 1.57
C ARG A 67 10.33 -10.44 1.88
N GLU A 68 11.31 -11.32 1.92
CA GLU A 68 12.72 -10.93 1.99
C GLU A 68 13.38 -11.26 0.65
N LEU A 69 14.09 -10.27 0.10
CA LEU A 69 14.80 -10.37 -1.18
C LEU A 69 16.27 -10.08 -0.94
N ARG A 70 17.16 -10.81 -1.61
CA ARG A 70 18.59 -10.52 -1.59
C ARG A 70 18.89 -9.37 -2.55
N LEU A 71 18.82 -8.15 -2.03
CA LEU A 71 19.05 -6.92 -2.77
C LEU A 71 19.81 -5.93 -1.87
N PRO A 72 21.15 -5.85 -2.00
CA PRO A 72 21.94 -4.94 -1.20
C PRO A 72 21.52 -3.48 -1.38
N LEU A 73 21.60 -2.70 -0.31
CA LEU A 73 21.31 -1.27 -0.37
C LEU A 73 22.38 -0.55 -1.20
N SER A 74 21.97 0.03 -2.31
CA SER A 74 22.74 0.94 -3.14
C SER A 74 21.82 2.07 -3.62
N PRO A 75 22.35 3.20 -4.11
CA PRO A 75 21.52 4.24 -4.71
C PRO A 75 20.61 3.70 -5.82
N ASP A 76 21.12 2.80 -6.66
CA ASP A 76 20.39 2.23 -7.79
C ASP A 76 19.26 1.31 -7.33
N SER A 77 19.54 0.38 -6.41
CA SER A 77 18.52 -0.53 -5.89
C SER A 77 17.44 0.21 -5.10
N PHE A 78 17.82 1.29 -4.41
CA PHE A 78 16.90 2.17 -3.72
C PHE A 78 15.97 2.92 -4.67
N VAL A 79 16.52 3.53 -5.74
CA VAL A 79 15.75 4.21 -6.77
C VAL A 79 14.78 3.25 -7.44
N LEU A 80 15.25 2.05 -7.79
CA LEU A 80 14.44 1.02 -8.43
C LEU A 80 13.22 0.66 -7.57
N VAL A 81 13.41 0.42 -6.27
CA VAL A 81 12.29 0.08 -5.37
C VAL A 81 11.36 1.28 -5.20
N ARG A 82 11.88 2.48 -5.04
CA ARG A 82 11.07 3.70 -4.91
C ARG A 82 10.22 3.93 -6.17
N ASP A 83 10.80 3.72 -7.35
CA ASP A 83 10.15 3.97 -8.63
C ASP A 83 9.10 2.89 -8.98
N SER A 84 9.12 1.73 -8.32
CA SER A 84 8.03 0.75 -8.36
C SER A 84 6.75 1.23 -7.66
N PHE A 85 6.83 2.31 -6.87
CA PHE A 85 5.67 2.90 -6.22
C PHE A 85 4.99 3.91 -7.14
N ARG A 86 3.66 3.85 -7.22
CA ARG A 86 2.89 4.92 -7.87
C ARG A 86 3.01 6.24 -7.12
N THR A 87 3.12 6.18 -5.80
CA THR A 87 3.26 7.36 -4.94
C THR A 87 4.17 7.02 -3.78
N THR A 88 5.21 7.83 -3.60
CA THR A 88 6.11 7.72 -2.44
C THR A 88 5.54 8.52 -1.27
N ILE A 89 5.46 7.89 -0.10
CA ILE A 89 5.01 8.51 1.16
C ILE A 89 6.22 8.95 1.98
N GLU A 90 7.21 8.07 2.12
CA GLU A 90 8.45 8.33 2.86
C GLU A 90 9.59 7.61 2.14
N ALA A 91 10.77 8.23 2.05
CA ALA A 91 11.95 7.60 1.46
C ALA A 91 13.21 8.20 2.07
N ASP A 92 14.07 7.34 2.59
CA ASP A 92 15.37 7.73 3.16
C ASP A 92 16.41 6.65 2.85
N LEU A 93 17.30 6.98 1.91
CA LEU A 93 18.40 6.11 1.49
C LEU A 93 19.39 5.84 2.63
N HIS A 94 19.66 6.82 3.49
CA HIS A 94 20.62 6.67 4.60
C HIS A 94 20.09 5.74 5.68
N ARG A 95 18.77 5.76 5.91
CA ARG A 95 18.08 4.83 6.82
C ARG A 95 17.70 3.51 6.15
N GLY A 96 17.93 3.37 4.84
CA GLY A 96 17.58 2.19 4.05
C GLY A 96 16.10 1.88 4.15
N LEU A 97 15.23 2.87 3.94
CA LEU A 97 13.80 2.69 4.00
C LEU A 97 13.05 3.45 2.91
N ALA A 98 11.95 2.87 2.44
CA ALA A 98 11.00 3.53 1.56
C ALA A 98 9.59 3.02 1.83
N VAL A 99 8.61 3.90 1.75
CA VAL A 99 7.19 3.61 1.93
C VAL A 99 6.44 4.23 0.76
N GLY A 100 5.58 3.45 0.13
CA GLY A 100 4.80 3.95 -0.99
C GLY A 100 3.51 3.17 -1.23
N ILE A 101 2.78 3.63 -2.24
CA ILE A 101 1.50 3.07 -2.66
C ILE A 101 1.71 2.31 -3.95
N VAL A 102 1.30 1.04 -3.95
CA VAL A 102 1.26 0.20 -5.15
C VAL A 102 -0.20 -0.10 -5.48
N PRO A 103 -0.71 0.33 -6.65
CA PRO A 103 -2.05 -0.01 -7.08
C PRO A 103 -2.08 -1.50 -7.46
N SER A 104 -3.02 -2.25 -6.87
CA SER A 104 -3.10 -3.71 -7.03
C SER A 104 -4.58 -4.17 -7.04
N GLY A 105 -4.84 -5.47 -7.08
CA GLY A 105 -6.20 -6.04 -7.14
C GLY A 105 -6.84 -5.95 -8.52
N ALA A 106 -8.18 -6.11 -8.57
CA ALA A 106 -8.92 -6.07 -9.82
C ALA A 106 -8.82 -4.68 -10.48
N LEU A 107 -8.37 -4.63 -11.74
CA LEU A 107 -8.14 -3.40 -12.52
C LEU A 107 -7.20 -2.38 -11.83
N SER A 108 -6.31 -2.84 -10.94
CA SER A 108 -5.40 -1.98 -10.16
C SER A 108 -6.14 -0.95 -9.27
N MET A 109 -7.38 -1.26 -8.89
CA MET A 109 -8.26 -0.37 -8.12
C MET A 109 -8.23 -0.61 -6.61
N ASN A 110 -7.45 -1.56 -6.10
CA ASN A 110 -7.26 -1.75 -4.66
C ASN A 110 -5.81 -1.42 -4.28
N PRO A 111 -5.54 -0.30 -3.59
CA PRO A 111 -4.18 0.11 -3.29
C PRO A 111 -3.64 -0.68 -2.09
N ALA A 112 -2.36 -1.02 -2.17
CA ALA A 112 -1.58 -1.51 -1.05
C ALA A 112 -0.58 -0.44 -0.60
N VAL A 113 -0.38 -0.32 0.71
CA VAL A 113 0.77 0.39 1.27
C VAL A 113 1.92 -0.60 1.35
N VAL A 114 3.01 -0.32 0.66
CA VAL A 114 4.22 -1.15 0.65
C VAL A 114 5.33 -0.43 1.40
N GLN A 115 6.02 -1.17 2.26
CA GLN A 115 7.11 -0.71 3.10
C GLN A 115 8.34 -1.56 2.80
N ALA A 116 9.38 -0.91 2.32
CA ALA A 116 10.68 -1.47 1.98
C ALA A 116 11.69 -1.06 3.05
N ARG A 117 12.34 -2.03 3.69
CA ARG A 117 13.38 -1.79 4.70
C ARG A 117 14.58 -2.69 4.42
N TRP A 118 15.73 -2.07 4.18
CA TRP A 118 16.98 -2.79 4.02
C TRP A 118 17.58 -3.17 5.38
N ARG A 119 18.18 -4.35 5.42
CA ARG A 119 18.92 -4.93 6.55
C ARG A 119 20.20 -5.54 6.01
N GLY A 120 21.23 -4.72 5.83
CA GLY A 120 22.49 -5.16 5.24
C GLY A 120 22.32 -5.53 3.76
N ALA A 121 22.48 -6.81 3.43
CA ALA A 121 22.39 -7.31 2.06
C ALA A 121 20.96 -7.68 1.63
N ASP A 122 20.00 -7.63 2.55
CA ASP A 122 18.65 -8.08 2.34
C ASP A 122 17.66 -6.91 2.39
N LEU A 123 16.62 -6.99 1.56
CA LEU A 123 15.49 -6.08 1.51
C LEU A 123 14.26 -6.81 2.06
N LEU A 124 13.70 -6.31 3.16
CA LEU A 124 12.39 -6.72 3.67
C LEU A 124 11.31 -5.84 3.02
N LEU A 125 10.43 -6.45 2.24
CA LEU A 125 9.20 -5.83 1.76
C LEU A 125 8.04 -6.28 2.63
N THR A 126 7.17 -5.35 2.99
CA THR A 126 5.93 -5.62 3.73
C THR A 126 4.80 -4.81 3.10
N ALA A 127 3.71 -5.48 2.74
CA ALA A 127 2.55 -4.85 2.14
C ALA A 127 1.32 -5.00 3.04
N HIS A 128 0.49 -3.97 3.09
CA HIS A 128 -0.81 -4.00 3.74
C HIS A 128 -1.88 -3.43 2.80
N ALA A 129 -3.05 -4.06 2.78
CA ALA A 129 -4.17 -3.63 1.95
C ALA A 129 -5.50 -3.82 2.68
N ASN A 130 -6.51 -3.03 2.28
CA ASN A 130 -7.89 -3.28 2.67
C ASN A 130 -8.49 -4.34 1.75
N GLU A 131 -8.93 -5.47 2.31
CA GLU A 131 -9.66 -6.49 1.55
C GLU A 131 -11.07 -6.68 2.07
N GLY A 132 -12.02 -6.76 1.14
CA GLY A 132 -13.42 -7.12 1.42
C GLY A 132 -13.62 -8.62 1.51
N LEU A 133 -14.87 -9.07 1.35
CA LEU A 133 -15.26 -10.48 1.44
C LEU A 133 -14.61 -11.36 0.37
N ILE A 134 -14.33 -10.80 -0.81
CA ILE A 134 -13.65 -11.50 -1.89
C ILE A 134 -12.16 -11.18 -1.77
N GLY A 135 -11.37 -12.18 -1.37
CA GLY A 135 -9.92 -12.04 -1.23
C GLY A 135 -9.24 -11.82 -2.57
N GLN A 136 -8.73 -10.61 -2.79
CA GLN A 136 -8.08 -10.23 -4.06
C GLN A 136 -6.57 -10.47 -4.06
N ARG A 137 -6.00 -10.89 -2.93
CA ARG A 137 -4.56 -11.05 -2.72
C ARG A 137 -3.80 -9.76 -3.03
N THR A 138 -4.36 -8.62 -2.65
CA THR A 138 -3.87 -7.29 -3.03
C THR A 138 -2.48 -7.02 -2.46
N ALA A 139 -2.23 -7.39 -1.19
CA ALA A 139 -0.92 -7.24 -0.57
C ALA A 139 0.15 -8.12 -1.28
N GLU A 140 -0.14 -9.40 -1.46
CA GLU A 140 0.73 -10.36 -2.18
C GLU A 140 1.05 -9.87 -3.60
N ARG A 141 0.03 -9.48 -4.38
CA ARG A 141 0.20 -8.97 -5.75
C ARG A 141 0.98 -7.66 -5.83
N ALA A 142 0.86 -6.80 -4.81
CA ALA A 142 1.68 -5.60 -4.74
C ALA A 142 3.16 -5.93 -4.53
N LEU A 143 3.46 -6.95 -3.71
CA LEU A 143 4.82 -7.46 -3.55
C LEU A 143 5.34 -8.10 -4.84
N ASP A 144 4.52 -8.89 -5.54
CA ASP A 144 4.86 -9.45 -6.86
C ASP A 144 5.27 -8.36 -7.84
N HIS A 145 4.52 -7.24 -7.89
CA HIS A 145 4.81 -6.13 -8.77
C HIS A 145 6.17 -5.46 -8.50
N VAL A 146 6.47 -5.20 -7.23
CA VAL A 146 7.75 -4.62 -6.81
C VAL A 146 8.89 -5.59 -7.14
N GLU A 147 8.72 -6.86 -6.82
CA GLU A 147 9.70 -7.90 -7.08
C GLU A 147 9.97 -8.09 -8.58
N GLU A 148 8.94 -8.09 -9.42
CA GLU A 148 9.08 -8.19 -10.87
C GLU A 148 9.83 -6.98 -11.45
N THR A 149 9.57 -5.78 -10.91
CA THR A 149 10.28 -4.56 -11.30
C THR A 149 11.76 -4.65 -10.94
N ILE A 150 12.10 -5.20 -9.76
CA ILE A 150 13.49 -5.49 -9.35
C ILE A 150 14.15 -6.47 -10.31
N ARG A 151 13.47 -7.58 -10.65
CA ARG A 151 14.03 -8.62 -11.51
C ARG A 151 14.24 -8.16 -12.95
N THR A 152 13.34 -7.35 -13.48
CA THR A 152 13.38 -6.93 -14.90
C THR A 152 14.47 -5.87 -15.17
N ALA A 153 14.88 -5.13 -14.14
CA ALA A 153 15.91 -4.09 -14.25
C ALA A 153 17.31 -4.55 -13.81
N ALA A 154 17.46 -5.79 -13.35
CA ALA A 154 18.74 -6.44 -13.06
C ALA A 154 19.31 -7.18 -14.29
#